data_AF-A0A1E5V5Z7-F1
#
_entry.id   AF-A0A1E5V5Z7-F1
#
_cell.length_a   1.000
_cell.length_b   1.000
_cell.length_c   1.000
_cell.angle_alpha   90.00
_cell.angle_beta   90.00
_cell.angle_gamma   90.00
#
_symmetry.space_group_name_H-M   'P 1'
#
loop_
_entity.id
_entity.type
_entity.pdbx_description
1 polymer ?
#
loop_
_entity_poly.entity_id
_entity_poly.type
_entity_poly.pdbx_seq_one_letter_code
_entity_poly.pdbx_strand_id
1 'polypeptide(L)'
;LVNWFERSPQSKGHDFYIAGESYAGHYVPQLADKIVEMNSKIDRNRHIINLKGIMVHNRGMVEYAWNHAIISDELYAALGKDCNFSDDVTESDFSHLSSAATHEWSDTCNSAMEAFDRAAYDIIDGYHVKALHANATGRIPYRWAPCNRNLSESWQDSPASTLPVIKRMVDAGLRVWVYSGDTDARVSVTSTRYALRKLRLPTVRQWREWYTSDQVGGYTVADDGLTFATVRGAGHMVPRFTPVQARQLFAHFLAGEELSPTPVAATSA
;
A
#
# COMPACT_ATOMS: atom_id res chain seq x y z
N LEU A 1 -2.19 12.08 15.58
CA LEU A 1 -1.31 13.08 14.94
C LEU A 1 -1.20 14.38 15.75
N VAL A 2 -2.32 15.01 16.14
CA VAL A 2 -2.31 16.28 16.92
C VAL A 2 -1.36 16.21 18.14
N ASN A 3 -1.59 15.26 19.05
CA ASN A 3 -0.74 15.09 20.24
C ASN A 3 0.74 14.76 19.90
N TRP A 4 1.00 14.16 18.74
CA TRP A 4 2.38 13.89 18.31
C TRP A 4 3.10 15.18 17.93
N PHE A 5 2.44 16.09 17.21
CA PHE A 5 2.99 17.41 16.89
C PHE A 5 3.12 18.30 18.13
N GLU A 6 2.28 18.15 19.14
CA GLU A 6 2.46 18.82 20.43
C GLU A 6 3.73 18.36 21.15
N ARG A 7 4.00 17.04 21.12
CA ARG A 7 5.22 16.46 21.72
C ARG A 7 6.47 16.65 20.86
N SER A 8 6.32 16.86 19.56
CA SER A 8 7.41 17.03 18.59
C SER A 8 7.25 18.34 17.81
N PRO A 9 7.32 19.51 18.49
CA PRO A 9 7.07 20.81 17.86
C PRO A 9 8.06 21.14 16.72
N GLN A 10 9.28 20.59 16.75
CA GLN A 10 10.29 20.74 15.70
C GLN A 10 9.87 20.18 14.35
N SER A 11 8.88 19.28 14.31
CA SER A 11 8.36 18.71 13.07
C SER A 11 7.23 19.55 12.47
N LYS A 12 6.75 20.59 13.16
CA LYS A 12 5.68 21.45 12.67
C LYS A 12 6.16 22.29 11.49
N GLY A 13 5.34 22.39 10.46
CA GLY A 13 5.64 23.16 9.24
C GLY A 13 6.43 22.40 8.19
N HIS A 14 7.06 21.27 8.55
CA HIS A 14 7.70 20.39 7.57
C HIS A 14 6.67 19.81 6.61
N ASP A 15 7.12 19.49 5.39
CA ASP A 15 6.32 18.72 4.45
C ASP A 15 5.95 17.37 5.06
N PHE A 16 4.66 17.07 5.02
CA PHE A 16 4.10 15.87 5.61
C PHE A 16 3.61 14.93 4.51
N TYR A 17 4.02 13.67 4.60
CA TYR A 17 3.66 12.62 3.65
C TYR A 17 3.13 11.41 4.42
N ILE A 18 2.19 10.70 3.82
CA ILE A 18 1.65 9.46 4.40
C ILE A 18 1.87 8.34 3.38
N ALA A 19 2.65 7.33 3.77
CA ALA A 19 2.87 6.14 2.97
C ALA A 19 2.38 4.92 3.72
N GLY A 20 1.86 3.93 3.01
CA GLY A 20 1.41 2.68 3.60
C GLY A 20 1.26 1.55 2.58
N GLU A 21 1.18 0.33 3.09
CA GLU A 21 1.05 -0.90 2.31
C GLU A 21 -0.20 -1.68 2.72
N SER A 22 -0.67 -2.56 1.84
CA SER A 22 -1.77 -3.49 2.11
C SER A 22 -3.08 -2.77 2.45
N TYR A 23 -3.68 -3.07 3.60
CA TYR A 23 -4.89 -2.41 4.06
C TYR A 23 -4.69 -0.90 4.34
N ALA A 24 -3.44 -0.42 4.41
CA ALA A 24 -3.19 1.02 4.45
C ALA A 24 -3.61 1.74 3.15
N GLY A 25 -3.90 1.02 2.06
CA GLY A 25 -4.65 1.56 0.91
C GLY A 25 -6.05 2.07 1.28
N HIS A 26 -6.60 1.64 2.43
CA HIS A 26 -7.77 2.24 3.06
C HIS A 26 -7.40 3.33 4.06
N TYR A 27 -6.44 3.09 4.96
CA TYR A 27 -6.11 4.04 6.04
C TYR A 27 -5.53 5.36 5.52
N VAL A 28 -4.63 5.29 4.55
CA VAL A 28 -3.86 6.46 4.09
C VAL A 28 -4.73 7.48 3.37
N PRO A 29 -5.57 7.12 2.36
CA PRO A 29 -6.42 8.10 1.70
C PRO A 29 -7.41 8.74 2.67
N GLN A 30 -8.00 7.95 3.57
CA GLN A 30 -8.98 8.45 4.55
C GLN A 30 -8.36 9.39 5.58
N LEU A 31 -7.15 9.05 6.08
CA LEU A 31 -6.43 9.94 6.98
C LEU A 31 -6.02 11.24 6.28
N ALA A 32 -5.58 11.16 5.02
CA ALA A 32 -5.26 12.34 4.21
C ALA A 32 -6.48 13.23 4.00
N ASP A 33 -7.63 12.64 3.64
CA ASP A 33 -8.91 13.35 3.48
C ASP A 33 -9.32 14.05 4.78
N LYS A 34 -9.16 13.37 5.91
CA LYS A 34 -9.44 13.97 7.21
C LYS A 34 -8.52 15.14 7.53
N ILE A 35 -7.23 15.06 7.18
CA ILE A 35 -6.28 16.16 7.35
C ILE A 35 -6.68 17.36 6.48
N VAL A 36 -7.02 17.13 5.21
CA VAL A 36 -7.48 18.21 4.30
C VAL A 36 -8.73 18.88 4.83
N GLU A 37 -9.74 18.09 5.24
CA GLU A 37 -11.00 18.58 5.82
C GLU A 37 -10.76 19.40 7.10
N MET A 38 -9.87 18.93 7.98
CA MET A 38 -9.57 19.65 9.22
C MET A 38 -8.77 20.93 8.96
N ASN A 39 -7.80 20.89 8.04
CA ASN A 39 -7.03 22.07 7.66
C ASN A 39 -7.92 23.18 7.09
N SER A 40 -9.00 22.87 6.38
CA SER A 40 -9.93 23.87 5.83
C SER A 40 -10.83 24.52 6.88
N LYS A 41 -10.94 23.93 8.09
CA LYS A 41 -11.83 24.38 9.17
C LYS A 41 -11.11 25.16 10.27
N ILE A 42 -9.79 25.20 10.24
CA ILE A 42 -8.95 25.78 11.30
C ILE A 42 -8.50 27.19 10.90
N ASP A 43 -8.53 28.13 11.86
CA ASP A 43 -7.99 29.48 11.67
C ASP A 43 -6.48 29.43 11.34
N ARG A 44 -6.01 30.30 10.43
CA ARG A 44 -4.63 30.31 9.90
C ARG A 44 -3.55 30.45 11.00
N ASN A 45 -3.94 30.90 12.19
CA ASN A 45 -3.06 31.05 13.35
C ASN A 45 -2.81 29.74 14.14
N ARG A 46 -3.52 28.66 13.84
CA ARG A 46 -3.30 27.34 14.45
C ARG A 46 -2.46 26.45 13.54
N HIS A 47 -1.75 25.49 14.13
CA HIS A 47 -0.88 24.59 13.36
C HIS A 47 -1.69 23.79 12.33
N ILE A 48 -1.31 23.95 11.06
CA ILE A 48 -1.82 23.20 9.92
C ILE A 48 -0.81 22.08 9.61
N ILE A 49 -1.30 20.87 9.34
CA ILE A 49 -0.46 19.78 8.87
C ILE A 49 -0.22 20.01 7.37
N ASN A 50 1.02 20.30 6.98
CA ASN A 50 1.41 20.60 5.59
C ASN A 50 1.49 19.32 4.75
N LEU A 51 0.34 18.67 4.52
CA LEU A 51 0.22 17.46 3.73
C LEU A 51 0.56 17.74 2.27
N LYS A 52 1.54 16.99 1.74
CA LYS A 52 2.01 17.12 0.36
C LYS A 52 1.63 15.96 -0.55
N GLY A 53 1.48 14.77 0.01
CA GLY A 53 1.19 13.60 -0.80
C GLY A 53 0.96 12.32 -0.03
N ILE A 54 0.42 11.34 -0.75
CA ILE A 54 0.20 9.99 -0.27
C ILE A 54 0.81 8.96 -1.22
N MET A 55 1.27 7.84 -0.65
CA MET A 55 1.76 6.69 -1.41
C MET A 55 1.12 5.40 -0.90
N VAL A 56 0.42 4.66 -1.76
CA VAL A 56 -0.41 3.49 -1.36
C VAL A 56 -0.33 2.31 -2.33
N HIS A 57 -0.84 1.16 -1.89
CA HIS A 57 -0.97 -0.09 -2.65
C HIS A 57 -2.45 -0.54 -2.66
N ASN A 58 -2.97 -1.15 -3.74
CA ASN A 58 -4.42 -1.36 -3.95
C ASN A 58 -4.89 -2.80 -4.26
N ARG A 59 -5.97 -3.26 -3.62
CA ARG A 59 -6.30 -4.71 -3.49
C ARG A 59 -6.89 -5.35 -4.76
N GLY A 60 -6.58 -6.64 -4.96
CA GLY A 60 -7.30 -7.54 -5.88
C GLY A 60 -6.44 -8.70 -6.42
N MET A 61 -7.07 -9.88 -6.56
CA MET A 61 -6.36 -11.18 -6.60
C MET A 61 -6.76 -12.12 -7.76
N VAL A 62 -8.05 -12.22 -8.09
CA VAL A 62 -8.58 -13.31 -8.95
C VAL A 62 -7.94 -13.33 -10.33
N GLU A 63 -7.90 -12.18 -10.99
CA GLU A 63 -7.33 -12.04 -12.34
C GLU A 63 -5.82 -12.37 -12.38
N TYR A 64 -5.10 -12.01 -11.31
CA TYR A 64 -3.68 -12.30 -11.20
C TYR A 64 -3.46 -13.80 -11.04
N ALA A 65 -4.23 -14.45 -10.16
CA ALA A 65 -4.10 -15.88 -9.91
C ALA A 65 -4.32 -16.71 -11.19
N TRP A 66 -5.30 -16.33 -12.01
CA TRP A 66 -5.56 -17.02 -13.27
C TRP A 66 -4.42 -16.84 -14.28
N ASN A 67 -4.01 -15.59 -14.55
CA ASN A 67 -2.95 -15.30 -15.52
C ASN A 67 -1.55 -15.80 -15.11
N HIS A 68 -1.36 -16.21 -13.86
CA HIS A 68 -0.11 -16.79 -13.35
C HIS A 68 -0.22 -18.31 -13.08
N ALA A 69 -1.23 -18.97 -13.66
CA ALA A 69 -1.46 -20.41 -13.57
C ALA A 69 -1.60 -20.94 -12.13
N ILE A 70 -2.13 -20.12 -11.22
CA ILE A 70 -2.42 -20.51 -9.84
C ILE A 70 -3.81 -21.16 -9.74
N ILE A 71 -4.76 -20.74 -10.58
CA ILE A 71 -6.12 -21.30 -10.66
C ILE A 71 -6.45 -21.73 -12.10
N SER A 72 -7.31 -22.75 -12.24
CA SER A 72 -7.68 -23.31 -13.54
C SER A 72 -8.70 -22.44 -14.30
N ASP A 73 -8.85 -22.69 -15.60
CA ASP A 73 -9.83 -22.02 -16.45
C ASP A 73 -11.27 -22.28 -15.97
N GLU A 74 -11.57 -23.50 -15.50
CA GLU A 74 -12.89 -23.85 -14.97
C GLU A 74 -13.20 -23.07 -13.69
N LEU A 75 -12.21 -22.93 -12.80
CA LEU A 75 -12.38 -22.17 -11.56
C LEU A 75 -12.51 -20.67 -11.85
N TYR A 76 -11.72 -20.13 -12.78
CA TYR A 76 -11.84 -18.74 -13.19
C TYR A 76 -13.20 -18.45 -13.86
N ALA A 77 -13.68 -19.35 -14.73
CA ALA A 77 -15.00 -19.24 -15.35
C ALA A 77 -16.14 -19.33 -14.33
N ALA A 78 -16.04 -20.23 -13.34
CA ALA A 78 -17.01 -20.32 -12.24
C ALA A 78 -17.03 -19.03 -11.41
N LEU A 79 -15.86 -18.49 -11.06
CA LEU A 79 -15.76 -17.22 -10.36
C LEU A 79 -16.38 -16.07 -11.17
N GLY A 80 -16.12 -15.98 -12.48
CA GLY A 80 -16.71 -14.95 -13.34
C GLY A 80 -18.23 -15.05 -13.51
N LYS A 81 -18.80 -16.24 -13.29
CA LYS A 81 -20.25 -16.49 -13.36
C LYS A 81 -20.96 -16.22 -12.04
N ASP A 82 -20.35 -16.62 -10.94
CA ASP A 82 -20.98 -16.67 -9.62
C ASP A 82 -20.54 -15.50 -8.70
N CYS A 83 -19.47 -14.77 -9.05
CA CYS A 83 -19.01 -13.57 -8.34
C CYS A 83 -19.24 -12.31 -9.18
N ASN A 84 -19.84 -11.27 -8.58
CA ASN A 84 -20.03 -9.98 -9.22
C ASN A 84 -18.74 -9.14 -9.11
N PHE A 85 -18.01 -9.00 -10.21
CA PHE A 85 -16.85 -8.10 -10.31
C PHE A 85 -17.17 -6.76 -11.02
N SER A 86 -18.47 -6.46 -11.24
CA SER A 86 -18.90 -5.32 -12.06
C SER A 86 -18.61 -3.95 -11.43
N ASP A 87 -18.75 -2.91 -12.25
CA ASP A 87 -18.29 -1.55 -11.97
C ASP A 87 -19.16 -0.73 -11.00
N ASP A 88 -20.38 -1.20 -10.70
CA ASP A 88 -21.32 -0.58 -9.75
C ASP A 88 -21.49 -1.47 -8.51
N VAL A 89 -20.48 -1.50 -7.64
CA VAL A 89 -20.57 -2.29 -6.40
C VAL A 89 -21.15 -1.43 -5.28
N THR A 90 -22.39 -1.72 -4.88
CA THR A 90 -22.97 -1.27 -3.61
C THR A 90 -22.39 -2.08 -2.44
N GLU A 91 -22.38 -1.52 -1.22
CA GLU A 91 -21.70 -2.07 -0.03
C GLU A 91 -22.03 -3.54 0.33
N SER A 92 -23.08 -4.13 -0.22
CA SER A 92 -23.57 -5.48 0.09
C SER A 92 -22.76 -6.64 -0.49
N ASP A 93 -21.94 -6.44 -1.52
CA ASP A 93 -21.50 -7.56 -2.38
C ASP A 93 -20.13 -8.16 -2.00
N PHE A 94 -19.39 -7.57 -1.05
CA PHE A 94 -18.01 -7.99 -0.73
C PHE A 94 -17.88 -9.06 0.37
N SER A 95 -18.97 -9.49 1.00
CA SER A 95 -18.96 -10.54 2.02
C SER A 95 -18.56 -11.92 1.48
N HIS A 96 -18.56 -12.11 0.15
CA HIS A 96 -18.39 -13.43 -0.49
C HIS A 96 -17.01 -13.70 -1.11
N LEU A 97 -16.10 -12.71 -1.21
CA LEU A 97 -14.78 -12.88 -1.85
C LEU A 97 -13.64 -13.19 -0.86
N SER A 98 -13.93 -13.38 0.43
CA SER A 98 -12.91 -13.61 1.47
C SER A 98 -12.40 -15.06 1.54
N SER A 99 -13.00 -16.02 0.84
CA SER A 99 -12.71 -17.46 1.03
C SER A 99 -11.81 -18.12 -0.03
N ALA A 100 -11.51 -17.48 -1.16
CA ALA A 100 -10.77 -18.14 -2.26
C ALA A 100 -9.23 -18.07 -2.17
N ALA A 101 -8.66 -17.85 -0.97
CA ALA A 101 -7.21 -17.83 -0.75
C ALA A 101 -6.74 -18.67 0.45
N THR A 102 -7.53 -19.68 0.85
CA THR A 102 -7.06 -20.74 1.74
C THR A 102 -6.80 -21.99 0.90
N HIS A 103 -5.68 -22.01 0.17
CA HIS A 103 -5.01 -23.30 0.09
C HIS A 103 -4.62 -23.62 1.54
N GLU A 104 -5.10 -24.74 2.08
CA GLU A 104 -4.48 -25.32 3.27
C GLU A 104 -3.03 -25.66 2.87
N TRP A 105 -2.10 -24.77 3.23
CA TRP A 105 -0.70 -25.07 3.12
C TRP A 105 -0.43 -26.29 4.00
N SER A 106 0.49 -27.17 3.59
CA SER A 106 0.81 -28.33 4.40
C SER A 106 1.20 -27.89 5.81
N ASP A 107 0.92 -28.72 6.83
CA ASP A 107 1.30 -28.43 8.22
C ASP A 107 2.78 -28.07 8.35
N THR A 108 3.63 -28.67 7.50
CA THR A 108 5.06 -28.36 7.40
C THR A 108 5.31 -26.94 6.91
N CYS A 109 4.56 -26.47 5.92
CA CYS A 109 4.72 -25.12 5.37
C CYS A 109 4.15 -24.06 6.32
N ASN A 110 3.02 -24.32 6.97
CA ASN A 110 2.51 -23.48 8.06
C ASN A 110 3.54 -23.39 9.20
N SER A 111 4.08 -24.53 9.63
CA SER A 111 5.11 -24.57 10.68
C SER A 111 6.39 -23.83 10.29
N ALA A 112 6.80 -23.90 9.01
CA ALA A 112 7.97 -23.20 8.50
C ALA A 112 7.75 -21.68 8.40
N MET A 113 6.56 -21.25 7.94
CA MET A 113 6.18 -19.84 7.92
C MET A 113 6.07 -19.27 9.33
N GLU A 114 5.47 -20.00 10.26
CA GLU A 114 5.45 -19.58 11.66
C GLU A 114 6.85 -19.55 12.29
N ALA A 115 7.74 -20.50 11.95
CA ALA A 115 9.12 -20.49 12.42
C ALA A 115 9.91 -19.32 11.84
N PHE A 116 9.68 -18.99 10.57
CA PHE A 116 10.24 -17.81 9.92
C PHE A 116 9.72 -16.52 10.56
N ASP A 117 8.41 -16.41 10.78
CA ASP A 117 7.79 -15.26 11.45
C ASP A 117 8.34 -15.12 12.87
N ARG A 118 8.40 -16.21 13.64
CA ARG A 118 9.05 -16.21 14.97
C ARG A 118 10.49 -15.75 14.86
N ALA A 119 11.30 -16.28 13.96
CA ALA A 119 12.71 -15.87 13.81
C ALA A 119 12.87 -14.40 13.36
N ALA A 120 11.98 -13.89 12.50
CA ALA A 120 11.98 -12.51 12.03
C ALA A 120 11.52 -11.53 13.12
N TYR A 121 10.58 -11.93 13.99
CA TYR A 121 9.95 -11.08 14.99
C TYR A 121 10.49 -11.27 16.42
N ASP A 122 11.18 -12.38 16.71
CA ASP A 122 11.85 -12.64 18.01
C ASP A 122 12.92 -11.59 18.32
N ILE A 123 13.42 -10.88 17.29
CA ILE A 123 14.29 -9.71 17.47
C ILE A 123 13.62 -8.65 18.35
N ILE A 124 12.29 -8.54 18.36
CA ILE A 124 11.58 -7.48 19.10
C ILE A 124 11.35 -7.85 20.58
N ASP A 125 11.35 -9.14 20.95
CA ASP A 125 10.59 -9.63 22.13
C ASP A 125 11.31 -9.46 23.49
N GLY A 126 12.63 -9.31 23.53
CA GLY A 126 13.42 -9.29 24.77
C GLY A 126 13.97 -7.92 25.20
N TYR A 127 15.04 -7.48 24.54
CA TYR A 127 15.75 -6.23 24.87
C TYR A 127 15.10 -4.97 24.24
N HIS A 128 14.39 -5.14 23.13
CA HIS A 128 13.85 -4.02 22.36
C HIS A 128 12.55 -3.44 22.95
N VAL A 129 11.66 -4.25 23.54
CA VAL A 129 10.41 -3.75 24.16
C VAL A 129 10.66 -2.69 25.23
N LYS A 130 11.70 -2.87 26.07
CA LYS A 130 12.09 -1.90 27.09
C LYS A 130 12.67 -0.62 26.47
N ALA A 131 13.54 -0.76 25.47
CA ALA A 131 14.12 0.37 24.75
C ALA A 131 13.06 1.18 23.97
N LEU A 132 11.98 0.54 23.53
CA LEU A 132 10.85 1.16 22.86
C LEU A 132 9.80 1.76 23.83
N HIS A 133 9.99 1.60 25.14
CA HIS A 133 9.05 2.01 26.18
C HIS A 133 7.61 1.46 26.01
N ALA A 134 7.46 0.31 25.32
CA ALA A 134 6.15 -0.19 24.91
C ALA A 134 5.32 -0.79 26.07
N ASN A 135 5.95 -1.40 27.08
CA ASN A 135 5.29 -1.92 28.29
C ASN A 135 5.89 -1.29 29.57
N ALA A 136 6.04 0.05 29.58
CA ALA A 136 6.70 0.77 30.67
C ALA A 136 6.03 0.59 32.06
N THR A 137 4.75 0.25 32.09
CA THR A 137 3.98 0.01 33.34
C THR A 137 3.91 -1.46 33.74
N GLY A 138 4.39 -2.38 32.90
CA GLY A 138 4.24 -3.82 33.10
C GLY A 138 2.81 -4.34 33.02
N ARG A 139 1.84 -3.50 32.61
CA ARG A 139 0.40 -3.84 32.62
C ARG A 139 -0.08 -4.53 31.35
N ILE A 140 0.72 -4.59 30.30
CA ILE A 140 0.34 -5.29 29.06
C ILE A 140 0.59 -6.79 29.26
N PRO A 141 -0.47 -7.63 29.31
CA PRO A 141 -0.35 -9.03 29.73
C PRO A 141 -0.03 -9.98 28.57
N TYR A 142 0.18 -9.46 27.36
CA TYR A 142 0.40 -10.24 26.14
C TYR A 142 1.72 -9.85 25.46
N ARG A 143 2.26 -10.77 24.68
CA ARG A 143 3.43 -10.51 23.83
C ARG A 143 3.03 -9.74 22.59
N TRP A 144 3.99 -9.01 22.03
CA TRP A 144 3.76 -8.34 20.76
C TRP A 144 3.51 -9.39 19.66
N ALA A 145 2.58 -9.10 18.77
CA ALA A 145 2.27 -9.93 17.61
C ALA A 145 2.20 -9.04 16.36
N PRO A 146 2.62 -9.52 15.19
CA PRO A 146 2.63 -8.74 13.95
C PRO A 146 1.22 -8.38 13.47
N CYS A 147 0.23 -9.23 13.76
CA CYS A 147 -1.17 -9.03 13.41
C CYS A 147 -2.08 -9.45 14.58
N ASN A 148 -3.18 -8.72 14.79
CA ASN A 148 -4.24 -9.09 15.71
C ASN A 148 -5.44 -9.65 14.93
N ARG A 149 -5.62 -10.97 14.95
CA ARG A 149 -6.69 -11.65 14.19
C ARG A 149 -8.10 -11.27 14.65
N ASN A 150 -8.29 -11.13 15.96
CA ASN A 150 -9.57 -10.72 16.53
C ASN A 150 -9.98 -9.34 16.02
N LEU A 151 -9.01 -8.41 15.94
CA LEU A 151 -9.25 -7.10 15.35
C LEU A 151 -9.64 -7.24 13.88
N SER A 152 -8.89 -8.01 13.08
CA SER A 152 -9.20 -8.16 11.66
C SER A 152 -10.55 -8.82 11.38
N GLU A 153 -11.03 -9.70 12.26
CA GLU A 153 -12.30 -10.41 12.09
C GLU A 153 -13.50 -9.58 12.60
N SER A 154 -13.28 -8.71 13.58
CA SER A 154 -14.35 -7.89 14.19
C SER A 154 -14.44 -6.46 13.66
N TRP A 155 -13.46 -6.01 12.87
CA TRP A 155 -13.40 -4.64 12.35
C TRP A 155 -14.40 -4.43 11.20
N GLN A 156 -15.39 -3.56 11.44
CA GLN A 156 -16.46 -3.27 10.47
C GLN A 156 -16.29 -1.92 9.77
N ASP A 157 -15.43 -1.03 10.28
CA ASP A 157 -15.18 0.29 9.69
C ASP A 157 -14.23 0.18 8.47
N SER A 158 -14.76 -0.40 7.40
CA SER A 158 -14.03 -0.82 6.20
C SER A 158 -14.83 -0.41 4.96
N PRO A 159 -14.73 0.86 4.50
CA PRO A 159 -15.45 1.26 3.30
C PRO A 159 -15.04 0.38 2.11
N ALA A 160 -16.00 0.02 1.27
CA ALA A 160 -15.79 -0.89 0.14
C ALA A 160 -14.75 -0.38 -0.87
N SER A 161 -14.56 0.94 -0.96
CA SER A 161 -13.59 1.56 -1.89
C SER A 161 -13.02 2.85 -1.34
N THR A 162 -11.74 3.10 -1.65
CA THR A 162 -11.08 4.39 -1.44
C THR A 162 -10.88 5.21 -2.71
N LEU A 163 -11.34 4.72 -3.86
CA LEU A 163 -11.23 5.45 -5.13
C LEU A 163 -11.85 6.86 -5.09
N PRO A 164 -13.05 7.07 -4.50
CA PRO A 164 -13.60 8.43 -4.39
C PRO A 164 -12.71 9.35 -3.55
N VAL A 165 -12.05 8.80 -2.52
CA VAL A 165 -11.13 9.54 -1.65
C VAL A 165 -9.85 9.88 -2.40
N ILE A 166 -9.27 8.91 -3.11
CA ILE A 166 -8.09 9.10 -3.98
C ILE A 166 -8.36 10.21 -5.01
N LYS A 167 -9.55 10.22 -5.64
CA LYS A 167 -9.93 11.28 -6.58
C LYS A 167 -9.93 12.66 -5.92
N ARG A 168 -10.50 12.79 -4.72
CA ARG A 168 -10.46 14.06 -3.96
C ARG A 168 -9.04 14.50 -3.65
N MET A 169 -8.13 13.57 -3.35
CA MET A 169 -6.73 13.91 -3.06
C MET A 169 -6.02 14.44 -4.30
N VAL A 170 -6.28 13.83 -5.47
CA VAL A 170 -5.81 14.33 -6.77
C VAL A 170 -6.37 15.75 -7.02
N ASP A 171 -7.67 15.96 -6.83
CA ASP A 171 -8.33 17.25 -7.05
C ASP A 171 -7.87 18.34 -6.06
N ALA A 172 -7.42 17.94 -4.88
CA ALA A 172 -6.80 18.84 -3.90
C ALA A 172 -5.35 19.21 -4.25
N GLY A 173 -4.81 18.72 -5.38
CA GLY A 173 -3.44 18.99 -5.83
C GLY A 173 -2.37 18.26 -5.00
N LEU A 174 -2.75 17.22 -4.26
CA LEU A 174 -1.78 16.40 -3.54
C LEU A 174 -1.04 15.48 -4.50
N ARG A 175 0.22 15.18 -4.18
CA ARG A 175 0.99 14.16 -4.90
C ARG A 175 0.46 12.78 -4.54
N VAL A 176 -0.21 12.11 -5.47
CA VAL A 176 -0.74 10.76 -5.26
C VAL A 176 0.07 9.75 -6.05
N TRP A 177 0.74 8.84 -5.35
CA TRP A 177 1.43 7.70 -5.95
C TRP A 177 0.75 6.40 -5.51
N VAL A 178 0.49 5.53 -6.48
CA VAL A 178 0.12 4.14 -6.23
C VAL A 178 1.26 3.27 -6.73
N TYR A 179 1.67 2.29 -5.95
CA TYR A 179 2.72 1.38 -6.37
C TYR A 179 2.35 -0.06 -6.08
N SER A 180 2.91 -1.00 -6.85
CA SER A 180 2.67 -2.42 -6.66
C SER A 180 3.89 -3.28 -7.00
N GLY A 181 4.20 -4.25 -6.14
CA GLY A 181 5.11 -5.33 -6.52
C GLY A 181 4.46 -6.20 -7.60
N ASP A 182 5.19 -6.51 -8.67
CA ASP A 182 4.62 -7.24 -9.83
C ASP A 182 4.41 -8.73 -9.59
N THR A 183 4.91 -9.28 -8.48
CA THR A 183 4.67 -10.67 -8.06
C THR A 183 3.65 -10.80 -6.92
N ASP A 184 3.04 -9.69 -6.50
CA ASP A 184 2.03 -9.70 -5.44
C ASP A 184 0.65 -10.17 -5.94
N ALA A 185 0.22 -11.34 -5.48
CA ALA A 185 -1.10 -11.87 -5.80
C ALA A 185 -2.23 -11.24 -4.97
N ARG A 186 -1.97 -10.68 -3.79
CA ARG A 186 -3.01 -10.15 -2.89
C ARG A 186 -3.50 -8.79 -3.36
N VAL A 187 -2.56 -7.99 -3.84
CA VAL A 187 -2.74 -6.58 -4.15
C VAL A 187 -2.06 -6.35 -5.50
N SER A 188 -2.62 -6.99 -6.54
CA SER A 188 -1.93 -7.18 -7.81
C SER A 188 -1.86 -5.92 -8.66
N VAL A 189 -0.85 -5.87 -9.54
CA VAL A 189 -0.72 -4.85 -10.59
C VAL A 189 -1.99 -4.78 -11.44
N THR A 190 -2.53 -5.94 -11.83
CA THR A 190 -3.71 -5.99 -12.71
C THR A 190 -4.93 -5.36 -12.06
N SER A 191 -5.26 -5.76 -10.84
CA SER A 191 -6.42 -5.19 -10.11
C SER A 191 -6.21 -3.72 -9.78
N THR A 192 -4.99 -3.32 -9.42
CA THR A 192 -4.65 -1.90 -9.20
C THR A 192 -4.90 -1.07 -10.46
N ARG A 193 -4.45 -1.54 -11.63
CA ARG A 193 -4.70 -0.86 -12.92
C ARG A 193 -6.19 -0.73 -13.23
N TYR A 194 -6.98 -1.78 -12.99
CA TYR A 194 -8.43 -1.72 -13.19
C TYR A 194 -9.09 -0.70 -12.26
N ALA A 195 -8.74 -0.70 -10.98
CA ALA A 195 -9.26 0.26 -10.02
C ALA A 195 -8.91 1.71 -10.40
N LEU A 196 -7.66 1.97 -10.77
CA LEU A 196 -7.21 3.31 -11.18
C LEU A 196 -7.90 3.81 -12.45
N ARG A 197 -8.17 2.94 -13.43
CA ARG A 197 -8.94 3.31 -14.63
C ARG A 197 -10.34 3.84 -14.31
N LYS A 198 -10.97 3.39 -13.21
CA LYS A 198 -12.29 3.89 -12.79
C LYS A 198 -12.28 5.37 -12.40
N LEU A 199 -11.11 5.93 -12.05
CA LEU A 199 -10.97 7.36 -11.78
C LEU A 199 -11.10 8.23 -13.04
N ARG A 200 -10.96 7.63 -14.24
CA ARG A 200 -11.04 8.31 -15.55
C ARG A 200 -10.14 9.55 -15.64
N LEU A 201 -8.96 9.48 -15.00
CA LEU A 201 -7.95 10.53 -15.10
C LEU A 201 -7.28 10.45 -16.49
N PRO A 202 -7.05 11.58 -17.18
CA PRO A 202 -6.34 11.59 -18.46
C PRO A 202 -4.88 11.13 -18.29
N THR A 203 -4.42 10.21 -19.12
CA THR A 203 -3.01 9.81 -19.15
C THR A 203 -2.15 10.93 -19.73
N VAL A 204 -1.24 11.47 -18.93
CA VAL A 204 -0.31 12.54 -19.33
C VAL A 204 1.05 12.01 -19.77
N ARG A 205 1.42 10.81 -19.30
CA ARG A 205 2.61 10.08 -19.78
C ARG A 205 2.28 8.61 -19.92
N GLN A 206 2.58 8.08 -21.09
CA GLN A 206 2.32 6.69 -21.42
C GLN A 206 3.12 5.73 -20.55
N TRP A 207 2.60 4.51 -20.47
CA TRP A 207 3.27 3.39 -19.82
C TRP A 207 4.67 3.19 -20.39
N ARG A 208 5.68 3.20 -19.52
CA ARG A 208 7.09 3.01 -19.87
C ARG A 208 7.83 2.32 -18.74
N GLU A 209 8.93 1.70 -19.05
CA GLU A 209 9.90 1.21 -18.09
C GLU A 209 10.55 2.34 -17.30
N TRP A 210 11.00 2.01 -16.09
CA TRP A 210 11.95 2.83 -15.34
C TRP A 210 13.11 1.98 -14.85
N TYR A 211 14.25 2.63 -14.66
CA TYR A 211 15.52 1.96 -14.40
C TYR A 211 16.06 2.23 -13.00
N THR A 212 16.67 1.20 -12.43
CA THR A 212 17.57 1.27 -11.29
C THR A 212 18.93 0.80 -11.78
N SER A 213 19.91 1.71 -11.81
CA SER A 213 21.19 1.44 -12.48
C SER A 213 20.97 1.05 -13.95
N ASP A 214 21.51 -0.08 -14.37
CA ASP A 214 21.48 -0.67 -15.70
C ASP A 214 20.30 -1.65 -15.90
N GLN A 215 19.45 -1.84 -14.88
CA GLN A 215 18.37 -2.81 -14.88
C GLN A 215 17.00 -2.14 -14.82
N VAL A 216 15.99 -2.78 -15.42
CA VAL A 216 14.60 -2.34 -15.32
C VAL A 216 14.12 -2.54 -13.88
N GLY A 217 13.86 -1.45 -13.17
CA GLY A 217 13.31 -1.44 -11.81
C GLY A 217 11.80 -1.72 -11.80
N GLY A 218 11.12 -1.45 -12.91
CA GLY A 218 9.71 -1.74 -13.11
C GLY A 218 9.12 -0.90 -14.25
N TYR A 219 7.82 -0.63 -14.18
CA TYR A 219 7.11 0.21 -15.15
C TYR A 219 6.34 1.31 -14.45
N THR A 220 6.04 2.40 -15.15
CA THR A 220 5.26 3.51 -14.60
C THR A 220 4.42 4.18 -15.68
N VAL A 221 3.26 4.67 -15.26
CA VAL A 221 2.35 5.52 -16.03
C VAL A 221 1.97 6.72 -15.16
N ALA A 222 1.83 7.88 -15.78
CA ALA A 222 1.34 9.06 -15.09
C ALA A 222 0.02 9.51 -15.72
N ASP A 223 -1.01 9.54 -14.90
CA ASP A 223 -2.27 10.21 -15.19
C ASP A 223 -2.26 11.59 -14.51
N ASP A 224 -3.20 12.46 -14.89
CA ASP A 224 -3.27 13.81 -14.35
C ASP A 224 -3.41 13.80 -12.82
N GLY A 225 -2.37 14.26 -12.12
CA GLY A 225 -2.25 14.28 -10.66
C GLY A 225 -2.05 12.91 -9.97
N LEU A 226 -1.92 11.80 -10.70
CA LEU A 226 -1.69 10.46 -10.14
C LEU A 226 -0.59 9.70 -10.89
N THR A 227 0.37 9.14 -10.15
CA THR A 227 1.39 8.25 -10.72
C THR A 227 1.17 6.82 -10.26
N PHE A 228 1.18 5.87 -11.20
CA PHE A 228 1.24 4.45 -10.88
C PHE A 228 2.61 3.88 -11.25
N ALA A 229 3.20 3.08 -10.37
CA ALA A 229 4.49 2.41 -10.59
C ALA A 229 4.46 0.94 -10.17
N THR A 230 5.00 0.05 -10.99
CA THR A 230 5.30 -1.32 -10.59
C THR A 230 6.74 -1.42 -10.14
N VAL A 231 7.02 -2.39 -9.27
CA VAL A 231 8.39 -2.75 -8.87
C VAL A 231 8.64 -4.21 -9.25
N ARG A 232 9.59 -4.41 -10.15
CA ARG A 232 9.89 -5.69 -10.76
C ARG A 232 10.53 -6.65 -9.76
N GLY A 233 10.02 -7.87 -9.69
CA GLY A 233 10.51 -8.92 -8.80
C GLY A 233 10.12 -8.72 -7.33
N ALA A 234 9.22 -7.78 -7.05
CA ALA A 234 8.78 -7.48 -5.69
C ALA A 234 7.41 -8.11 -5.41
N GLY A 235 7.26 -8.70 -4.22
CA GLY A 235 5.98 -9.19 -3.70
C GLY A 235 5.22 -8.11 -2.92
N HIS A 236 4.37 -8.53 -1.98
CA HIS A 236 3.52 -7.63 -1.19
C HIS A 236 4.30 -6.54 -0.46
N MET A 237 5.33 -6.97 0.29
CA MET A 237 6.25 -6.09 1.02
C MET A 237 7.38 -5.59 0.13
N VAL A 238 7.10 -4.66 -0.79
CA VAL A 238 8.07 -4.19 -1.80
C VAL A 238 9.45 -3.81 -1.19
N PRO A 239 9.54 -3.04 -0.09
CA PRO A 239 10.84 -2.72 0.52
C PRO A 239 11.59 -3.92 1.09
N ARG A 240 10.90 -5.02 1.40
CA ARG A 240 11.52 -6.26 1.90
C ARG A 240 12.18 -7.06 0.78
N PHE A 241 11.55 -7.12 -0.39
CA PHE A 241 12.03 -7.91 -1.53
C PHE A 241 13.06 -7.16 -2.38
N THR A 242 12.81 -5.87 -2.63
CA THR A 242 13.60 -5.04 -3.54
C THR A 242 13.95 -3.71 -2.89
N PRO A 243 14.82 -3.69 -1.85
CA PRO A 243 15.06 -2.50 -1.03
C PRO A 243 15.70 -1.33 -1.79
N VAL A 244 16.54 -1.61 -2.81
CA VAL A 244 17.20 -0.57 -3.61
C VAL A 244 16.17 0.16 -4.47
N GLN A 245 15.34 -0.60 -5.18
CA GLN A 245 14.24 -0.10 -6.01
C GLN A 245 13.20 0.65 -5.15
N ALA A 246 12.82 0.09 -3.99
CA ALA A 246 11.87 0.71 -3.08
C ALA A 246 12.38 2.05 -2.54
N ARG A 247 13.67 2.13 -2.19
CA ARG A 247 14.29 3.39 -1.76
C ARG A 247 14.29 4.43 -2.87
N GLN A 248 14.64 4.04 -4.10
CA GLN A 248 14.61 4.94 -5.26
C GLN A 248 13.17 5.44 -5.49
N LEU A 249 12.19 4.54 -5.54
CA LEU A 249 10.78 4.88 -5.69
C LEU A 249 10.33 5.91 -4.64
N PHE A 250 10.64 5.66 -3.36
CA PHE A 250 10.27 6.55 -2.27
C PHE A 250 10.98 7.91 -2.33
N ALA A 251 12.26 7.93 -2.68
CA ALA A 251 13.01 9.18 -2.83
C ALA A 251 12.44 10.07 -3.94
N HIS A 252 12.12 9.48 -5.10
CA HIS A 252 11.50 10.20 -6.22
C HIS A 252 10.11 10.73 -5.86
N PHE A 253 9.31 9.94 -5.13
CA PHE A 253 8.02 10.40 -4.61
C PHE A 253 8.15 11.61 -3.69
N LEU A 254 9.11 11.60 -2.75
CA LEU A 254 9.32 12.73 -1.86
C LEU A 254 9.79 13.98 -2.61
N ALA A 255 10.71 13.82 -3.56
CA ALA A 255 11.24 14.91 -4.39
C ALA A 255 10.21 15.45 -5.40
N GLY A 256 9.19 14.67 -5.76
CA GLY A 256 8.28 14.99 -6.86
C GLY A 256 8.95 14.85 -8.23
N GLU A 257 9.92 13.95 -8.32
CA GLU A 257 10.68 13.67 -9.53
C GLU A 257 10.15 12.44 -10.24
N GLU A 258 10.29 12.40 -11.56
CA GLU A 258 9.94 11.23 -12.35
C GLU A 258 10.96 10.11 -12.15
N LEU A 259 10.51 8.86 -12.23
CA LEU A 259 11.42 7.71 -12.28
C LEU A 259 12.22 7.72 -13.59
N SER A 260 13.52 7.40 -13.50
CA SER A 260 14.44 7.48 -14.64
C SER A 260 13.99 6.58 -15.80
N PRO A 261 13.77 7.12 -17.02
CA PRO A 261 13.41 6.33 -18.19
C PRO A 261 14.63 5.71 -18.90
N THR A 262 15.85 6.03 -18.45
CA THR A 262 17.09 5.54 -19.05
C THR A 262 17.93 4.80 -18.02
N PRO A 263 18.64 3.73 -18.43
CA PRO A 263 19.63 3.10 -17.59
C PRO A 263 20.75 4.10 -17.27
N VAL A 264 21.23 4.07 -16.02
CA VAL A 264 22.46 4.76 -15.65
C VAL A 264 23.61 3.87 -16.13
N ALA A 265 24.29 4.28 -17.20
CA ALA A 265 25.47 3.57 -17.67
C ALA A 265 26.49 3.51 -16.53
N ALA A 266 27.05 2.32 -16.28
CA ALA A 266 28.20 2.21 -15.39
C ALA A 266 29.30 3.12 -15.94
N THR A 267 29.64 4.19 -15.21
CA THR A 267 30.88 4.91 -15.45
C THR A 267 31.99 3.89 -15.30
N SER A 268 32.69 3.58 -16.40
CA SER A 268 33.87 2.73 -16.38
C SER A 268 34.83 3.25 -15.32
N ALA A 269 35.03 2.46 -14.27
CA ALA A 269 36.06 2.70 -13.27
C ALA A 269 37.44 2.46 -13.86
#